data_AF-A0A3D3JJZ4-F1
#
_entry.id   AF-A0A3D3JJZ4-F1
#
_cell.length_a   1.000
_cell.length_b   1.000
_cell.length_c   1.000
_cell.angle_alpha   90.00
_cell.angle_beta   90.00
_cell.angle_gamma   90.00
#
_symmetry.space_group_name_H-M   'P 1'
#
loop_
_entity.id
_entity.type
_entity.pdbx_description
1 polymer ?
#
loop_
_entity_poly.entity_id
_entity_poly.type
_entity_poly.pdbx_seq_one_letter_code
_entity_poly.pdbx_strand_id
1 'polypeptide(L)'
;MSGHQDLRDVLVILCDQLRCDFLSLYDCRAIPTPNLDRLSRQGVVFDRAIAASAVCGPARASMMTGSYPTQNGVQIRNEEMPPTTRARIRDRYPGFRP
;
A
#
# COMPACT_ATOMS: atom_id res chain seq x y z
N MET A 1 28.96 -10.92 -21.23
CA MET A 1 27.56 -10.64 -21.58
C MET A 1 26.73 -10.81 -20.32
N SER A 2 26.49 -9.72 -19.58
CA SER A 2 25.72 -9.77 -18.32
C SER A 2 24.24 -9.90 -18.67
N GLY A 3 23.62 -11.01 -18.27
CA GLY A 3 22.20 -11.29 -18.53
C GLY A 3 21.32 -10.27 -17.82
N HIS A 4 20.56 -9.49 -18.58
CA HIS A 4 19.45 -8.72 -18.05
C HIS A 4 18.38 -9.73 -17.63
N GLN A 5 18.19 -9.92 -16.32
CA GLN A 5 17.09 -10.74 -15.85
C GLN A 5 15.78 -10.01 -16.16
N ASP A 6 14.85 -10.71 -16.79
CA ASP A 6 13.54 -10.22 -17.20
C ASP A 6 12.64 -10.05 -15.96
N LEU A 7 12.99 -9.08 -15.12
CA LEU A 7 12.28 -8.77 -13.88
C LEU A 7 11.09 -7.88 -14.19
N ARG A 8 9.93 -8.21 -13.61
CA ARG A 8 8.74 -7.36 -13.74
C ARG A 8 8.79 -6.22 -12.75
N ASP A 9 8.48 -5.03 -13.23
CA ASP A 9 8.30 -3.85 -12.39
C ASP A 9 6.96 -3.90 -11.65
N VAL A 10 6.97 -3.42 -10.41
CA VAL A 10 5.78 -3.30 -9.56
C VAL A 10 5.62 -1.85 -9.12
N LEU A 11 4.53 -1.21 -9.53
CA LEU A 11 4.17 0.16 -9.13
C LEU A 11 3.06 0.12 -8.07
N VAL A 12 3.33 0.70 -6.90
CA VAL A 12 2.35 0.88 -5.82
C VAL A 12 1.94 2.34 -5.76
N ILE A 13 0.66 2.61 -6.03
CA ILE A 13 0.06 3.96 -5.92
C ILE A 13 -0.78 4.01 -4.64
N LEU A 14 -0.43 4.90 -3.72
CA LEU A 14 -1.14 5.13 -2.47
C LEU A 14 -1.63 6.57 -2.40
N CYS A 15 -2.94 6.77 -2.16
CA CYS A 15 -3.53 8.08 -1.95
C CYS A 15 -3.80 8.30 -0.46
N ASP A 16 -3.41 9.46 0.10
CA ASP A 16 -3.72 9.79 1.50
C ASP A 16 -5.17 10.28 1.62
N GLN A 17 -5.90 9.74 2.60
CA GLN A 17 -7.28 10.10 2.95
C GLN A 17 -8.33 9.98 1.83
N LEU A 18 -8.05 9.26 0.74
CA LEU A 18 -9.02 9.03 -0.33
C LEU A 18 -10.13 8.08 0.13
N ARG A 19 -11.38 8.51 0.00
CA ARG A 19 -12.55 7.65 0.20
C ARG A 19 -12.93 6.93 -1.09
N CYS A 20 -13.37 5.68 -0.99
CA CYS A 20 -13.78 4.90 -2.17
C CYS A 20 -15.01 5.48 -2.86
N ASP A 21 -15.98 5.99 -2.11
CA ASP A 21 -17.24 6.55 -2.63
C ASP A 21 -17.09 7.89 -3.38
N PHE A 22 -15.84 8.37 -3.52
CA PHE A 22 -15.48 9.52 -4.35
C PHE A 22 -14.90 9.11 -5.72
N LEU A 23 -14.89 7.81 -6.03
CA LEU A 23 -14.41 7.27 -7.31
C LEU A 23 -15.57 6.83 -8.19
N SER A 24 -15.50 7.12 -9.49
CA SER A 24 -16.56 6.76 -10.44
C SER A 24 -16.75 5.25 -10.60
N LEU A 25 -15.68 4.46 -10.41
CA LEU A 25 -15.77 3.00 -10.35
C LEU A 25 -16.55 2.44 -9.16
N TYR A 26 -16.82 3.27 -8.14
CA TYR A 26 -17.70 2.98 -7.00
C TYR A 26 -18.95 3.89 -7.04
N ASP A 27 -19.49 4.14 -8.23
CA ASP A 27 -20.73 4.88 -8.51
C ASP A 27 -20.73 6.38 -8.15
N CYS A 28 -19.58 7.00 -7.90
CA CYS A 28 -19.51 8.45 -7.73
C CYS A 28 -19.78 9.18 -9.05
N ARG A 29 -20.86 9.98 -9.12
CA ARG A 29 -21.22 10.78 -10.31
C ARG A 29 -20.69 12.21 -10.28
N ALA A 30 -20.23 12.68 -9.12
CA ALA A 30 -19.79 14.06 -8.94
C ALA A 30 -18.36 14.31 -9.41
N ILE A 31 -17.50 13.27 -9.37
CA ILE A 31 -16.07 13.41 -9.64
C ILE A 31 -15.66 12.38 -10.71
N PRO A 32 -15.27 12.83 -11.92
CA PRO A 32 -14.81 11.91 -12.94
C PRO A 32 -13.39 11.40 -12.61
N THR A 33 -13.19 10.08 -12.60
CA THR A 33 -11.87 9.46 -12.41
C THR A 33 -11.45 8.57 -13.59
N PRO A 34 -11.35 9.12 -14.83
CA PRO A 34 -11.25 8.32 -16.06
C PRO A 34 -10.00 7.42 -16.13
N ASN A 35 -8.89 7.83 -15.50
CA ASN A 35 -7.66 7.04 -15.46
C ASN A 35 -7.80 5.82 -14.54
N LEU A 36 -8.48 5.97 -13.39
CA LEU A 36 -8.76 4.86 -12.48
C LEU A 36 -9.82 3.93 -13.06
N ASP A 37 -10.82 4.47 -13.77
CA ASP A 37 -11.83 3.67 -14.49
C ASP A 37 -11.22 2.85 -15.64
N ARG A 38 -10.18 3.38 -16.30
CA ARG A 38 -9.42 2.61 -17.29
C ARG A 38 -8.63 1.49 -16.63
N LEU A 39 -7.98 1.78 -15.49
CA LEU A 39 -7.22 0.78 -14.74
C LEU A 39 -8.13 -0.35 -14.21
N SER A 40 -9.30 -0.01 -13.69
CA SER A 40 -10.26 -0.99 -13.15
C SER A 40 -10.74 -1.99 -14.20
N ARG A 41 -10.96 -1.54 -15.45
CA ARG A 41 -11.35 -2.40 -16.58
C ARG A 41 -10.24 -3.33 -17.09
N GLN A 42 -8.99 -3.05 -16.74
CA GLN A 42 -7.82 -3.83 -17.15
C GLN A 42 -7.27 -4.71 -16.02
N GLY A 43 -7.93 -4.72 -14.87
CA GLY A 43 -7.45 -5.40 -13.67
C GLY A 43 -8.57 -5.94 -12.80
N VAL A 44 -8.29 -6.03 -11.50
CA VAL A 44 -9.22 -6.52 -10.48
C VAL A 44 -9.57 -5.38 -9.54
N VAL A 45 -10.86 -5.23 -9.25
CA VAL A 45 -11.40 -4.30 -8.26
C VAL A 45 -11.74 -5.07 -6.99
N PHE A 46 -11.41 -4.50 -5.84
CA PHE A 46 -11.72 -5.08 -4.54
C PHE A 46 -12.80 -4.24 -3.84
N ASP A 47 -14.04 -4.74 -3.80
CA ASP A 47 -15.16 -4.06 -3.11
C ASP A 47 -14.98 -4.02 -1.58
N ARG A 48 -14.04 -4.82 -1.05
CA ARG A 48 -13.78 -4.97 0.39
C ARG A 48 -12.28 -4.98 0.70
N ALA A 49 -11.60 -3.89 0.37
CA ALA A 49 -10.23 -3.64 0.81
C ALA A 49 -10.22 -2.87 2.15
N ILE A 50 -9.81 -3.51 3.24
CA ILE A 50 -9.85 -2.94 4.59
C ILE A 50 -8.43 -2.62 5.07
N ALA A 51 -8.20 -1.36 5.47
CA ALA A 51 -6.94 -0.95 6.08
C ALA A 51 -6.79 -1.56 7.49
N ALA A 52 -5.58 -1.96 7.86
CA ALA A 52 -5.30 -2.53 9.18
C ALA A 52 -5.46 -1.51 10.33
N SER A 53 -5.53 -0.21 9.99
CA SER A 53 -5.78 0.89 10.92
C SER A 53 -6.40 2.07 10.16
N ALA A 54 -7.19 2.89 10.86
CA ALA A 54 -7.73 4.14 10.34
C ALA A 54 -6.74 5.32 10.43
N VAL A 55 -5.54 5.11 10.99
CA VAL A 55 -4.50 6.14 11.15
C VAL A 55 -3.40 5.93 10.12
N CYS A 56 -2.93 7.04 9.54
CA CYS A 56 -2.03 7.04 8.39
C CYS A 56 -0.68 6.30 8.62
N GLY A 57 -0.01 6.53 9.76
CA GLY A 57 1.24 5.85 10.11
C GLY A 57 1.09 4.33 10.22
N PRO A 58 0.23 3.83 11.13
CA PRO A 58 -0.04 2.40 11.28
C PRO A 58 -0.53 1.71 9.99
N ALA A 59 -1.40 2.35 9.20
CA ALA A 59 -1.88 1.80 7.94
C ALA A 59 -0.73 1.60 6.92
N ARG A 60 0.15 2.60 6.79
CA ARG A 60 1.34 2.50 5.93
C ARG A 60 2.34 1.48 6.43
N ALA A 61 2.60 1.44 7.74
CA ALA A 61 3.48 0.45 8.33
C ALA A 61 2.98 -0.99 8.08
N SER A 62 1.68 -1.22 8.23
CA SER A 62 1.08 -2.52 7.90
C SER A 62 1.17 -2.87 6.42
N MET A 63 0.95 -1.91 5.52
CA MET A 63 1.12 -2.10 4.07
C MET A 63 2.56 -2.47 3.70
N MET A 64 3.56 -1.79 4.28
CA MET A 64 4.97 -2.01 3.97
C MET A 64 5.53 -3.30 4.59
N THR A 65 5.02 -3.70 5.74
CA THR A 65 5.52 -4.87 6.48
C THR A 65 4.75 -6.16 6.21
N GLY A 66 3.51 -6.05 5.69
CA GLY A 66 2.59 -7.17 5.58
C GLY A 66 2.15 -7.74 6.94
N SER A 67 2.17 -6.93 8.01
CA SER A 67 1.84 -7.37 9.37
C SER A 67 0.97 -6.35 10.11
N TYR A 68 0.20 -6.81 11.09
CA TYR A 68 -0.70 -5.94 11.86
C TYR A 68 0.08 -4.91 12.72
N PRO A 69 -0.55 -3.78 13.09
CA PRO A 69 0.06 -2.77 13.97
C PRO A 69 0.63 -3.36 15.28
N THR A 70 -0.06 -4.35 15.84
CA THR A 70 0.36 -5.06 17.05
C THR A 70 1.63 -5.90 16.87
N GLN A 71 1.96 -6.28 15.64
CA GLN A 71 3.13 -7.10 15.31
C GLN A 71 4.31 -6.24 14.81
N ASN A 72 4.02 -5.16 14.08
CA ASN A 72 5.06 -4.26 13.57
C ASN A 72 5.46 -3.18 14.58
N GLY A 73 4.61 -2.88 15.57
CA GLY A 73 4.88 -1.92 16.64
C GLY A 73 4.62 -0.46 16.29
N VAL A 74 3.92 -0.17 15.18
CA VAL A 74 3.45 1.17 14.83
C VAL A 74 1.93 1.19 14.98
N GLN A 75 1.44 1.62 16.14
CA GLN A 75 0.04 1.55 16.54
C GLN A 75 -0.66 2.90 16.48
N ILE A 76 0.07 4.00 16.69
CA ILE A 76 -0.49 5.35 16.76
C ILE A 76 0.21 6.34 15.80
N ARG A 77 -0.29 7.58 15.79
CA ARG A 77 0.32 8.68 15.04
C ARG A 77 1.68 9.02 15.64
N ASN A 78 2.66 9.30 14.77
CA ASN A 78 4.02 9.73 15.13
C ASN A 78 4.81 8.70 15.96
N GLU A 79 4.47 7.43 15.87
CA GLU A 79 5.28 6.35 16.41
C GLU A 79 6.29 5.88 15.36
N GLU A 80 7.55 5.80 15.76
CA GLU A 80 8.59 5.22 14.91
C GLU A 80 8.52 3.70 14.92
N MET A 81 8.79 3.10 13.76
CA MET A 81 8.86 1.65 13.67
C MET A 81 10.03 1.12 14.52
N PRO A 82 9.79 0.14 15.42
CA PRO A 82 10.83 -0.42 16.26
C PRO A 82 12.05 -0.91 15.46
N PRO A 83 13.28 -0.72 15.98
CA PRO A 83 14.49 -1.19 15.32
C PRO A 83 14.48 -2.69 15.01
N THR A 84 13.84 -3.49 15.86
CA THR A 84 13.66 -4.95 15.68
C THR A 84 12.83 -5.26 14.44
N THR A 85 11.70 -4.59 14.25
CA THR A 85 10.87 -4.73 13.04
C THR A 85 11.63 -4.30 11.80
N ARG A 86 12.34 -3.17 11.86
CA ARG A 86 13.15 -2.67 10.74
C ARG A 86 14.26 -3.63 10.33
N ALA A 87 14.96 -4.23 11.31
CA ALA A 87 15.97 -5.25 11.05
C ALA A 87 15.37 -6.46 10.33
N ARG A 88 14.22 -6.97 10.82
CA ARG A 88 13.52 -8.11 10.20
C ARG A 88 13.16 -7.87 8.73
N ILE A 89 12.72 -6.67 8.35
CA ILE A 89 12.42 -6.32 6.95
C ILE A 89 13.68 -6.41 6.10
N ARG A 90 14.78 -5.80 6.57
CA ARG A 90 16.06 -5.79 5.85
C ARG A 90 16.63 -7.19 5.68
N ASP A 91 16.52 -8.03 6.70
CA ASP A 91 17.00 -9.41 6.66
C ASP A 91 16.15 -10.27 5.72
N ARG A 92 14.83 -10.03 5.67
CA ARG A 92 13.90 -10.74 4.79
C ARG A 92 14.03 -10.32 3.32
N TYR A 93 14.31 -9.05 3.06
CA TYR A 93 14.39 -8.48 1.71
C TYR A 93 15.75 -7.80 1.49
N PRO A 94 16.83 -8.59 1.37
CA PRO A 94 18.17 -8.05 1.15
C PRO A 94 18.20 -7.29 -0.19
N GLY A 95 18.52 -5.99 -0.12
CA GLY A 95 18.56 -5.11 -1.29
C GLY A 95 17.36 -4.16 -1.44
N PHE A 96 16.31 -4.30 -0.61
CA PHE A 96 15.24 -3.31 -0.56
C PHE A 96 15.77 -1.97 -0.05
N ARG A 97 15.74 -0.95 -0.91
CA ARG A 97 16.09 0.44 -0.57
C ARG A 97 14.79 1.26 -0.53
N PRO A 98 14.36 1.74 0.65
CA PRO A 98 13.15 2.55 0.77
C PRO A 98 13.33 3.93 0.12
#